data_AF-A0A2V7ZB58-F1
#
_entry.id   AF-A0A2V7ZB58-F1
#
_cell.length_a   1.000
_cell.length_b   1.000
_cell.length_c   1.000
_cell.angle_alpha   90.00
_cell.angle_beta   90.00
_cell.angle_gamma   90.00
#
_symmetry.space_group_name_H-M   'P 1'
#
loop_
_entity.id
_entity.type
_entity.pdbx_description
1 polymer ?
#
loop_
_entity_poly.entity_id
_entity_poly.type
_entity_poly.pdbx_seq_one_letter_code
_entity_poly.pdbx_strand_id
1 'polypeptide(L)'
;MRGHDRRNAGDISAHGATIARGHLFNRLADRIMAPGSLPTMQRFAAHLAIELPAVFGFLFDPSVDATNWRAEQSLRPAVVNRKVSGGNRSRRGADTRQILASVVHTARLRGLDIRAVLVDLLRTPQPTLSATLISPPQ
;
A
#
# COMPACT_ATOMS: atom_id res chain seq x y z
N MET A 1 -12.02 20.34 -7.06
CA MET A 1 -11.72 19.56 -8.29
C MET A 1 -10.21 19.54 -8.48
N ARG A 2 -9.56 18.38 -8.25
CA ARG A 2 -8.10 18.24 -8.11
C ARG A 2 -7.47 17.95 -9.49
N GLY A 3 -6.25 18.43 -9.75
CA GLY A 3 -5.64 18.54 -11.10
C GLY A 3 -5.49 17.26 -11.94
N HIS A 4 -5.65 16.06 -11.37
CA HIS A 4 -5.69 14.79 -12.11
C HIS A 4 -6.91 14.72 -13.05
N ASP A 5 -8.10 15.10 -12.57
CA ASP A 5 -9.35 15.04 -13.34
C ASP A 5 -9.37 16.08 -14.47
N ARG A 6 -8.70 17.22 -14.26
CA ARG A 6 -8.57 18.29 -15.26
C ARG A 6 -7.68 17.91 -16.44
N ARG A 7 -6.65 17.07 -16.23
CA ARG A 7 -5.82 16.56 -17.33
C ARG A 7 -6.61 15.57 -18.20
N ASN A 8 -7.42 14.71 -17.57
CA ASN A 8 -8.30 13.78 -18.26
C ASN A 8 -9.46 14.50 -18.98
N ALA A 9 -9.85 15.69 -18.49
CA ALA A 9 -10.83 16.56 -19.14
C ALA A 9 -10.24 17.50 -20.23
N GLY A 10 -8.91 17.52 -20.42
CA GLY A 10 -8.25 18.37 -21.42
C GLY A 10 -7.97 19.83 -21.00
N ASP A 11 -8.21 20.20 -19.74
CA ASP A 11 -8.15 21.58 -19.24
C ASP A 11 -6.72 22.12 -19.02
N ILE A 12 -5.68 21.27 -19.06
CA ILE A 12 -4.30 21.66 -18.75
C ILE A 12 -3.34 21.05 -19.76
N SER A 13 -2.47 21.89 -20.36
CA SER A 13 -1.41 21.44 -21.27
C SER A 13 -0.42 20.50 -20.58
N ALA A 14 0.26 19.65 -21.36
CA ALA A 14 1.25 18.73 -20.80
C ALA A 14 2.36 19.45 -20.01
N HIS A 15 2.80 20.61 -20.50
CA HIS A 15 3.77 21.46 -19.83
C HIS A 15 3.22 22.07 -18.54
N GLY A 16 1.99 22.61 -18.56
CA GLY A 16 1.33 23.16 -17.38
C GLY A 16 1.13 22.13 -16.27
N ALA A 17 0.82 20.88 -16.63
CA ALA A 17 0.72 19.77 -15.69
C ALA A 17 2.07 19.46 -15.02
N THR A 18 3.18 19.49 -15.76
CA THR A 18 4.53 19.28 -15.20
C THR A 18 4.88 20.34 -14.17
N ILE A 19 4.61 21.62 -14.47
CA ILE A 19 4.84 22.73 -13.54
C ILE A 19 3.97 22.58 -12.28
N ALA A 20 2.68 22.30 -12.44
CA ALA A 20 1.76 22.11 -11.31
C ALA A 20 2.19 20.94 -10.39
N ARG A 21 2.70 19.84 -10.97
CA ARG A 21 3.28 18.72 -10.20
C ARG A 21 4.49 19.14 -9.40
N GLY A 22 5.44 19.84 -10.02
CA GLY A 22 6.65 20.34 -9.34
C GLY A 22 6.31 21.24 -8.15
N HIS A 23 5.34 22.14 -8.31
CA HIS A 23 4.87 22.97 -7.21
C HIS A 23 4.25 22.18 -6.07
N LEU A 24 3.44 21.15 -6.36
CA LEU A 24 2.87 20.28 -5.33
C LEU A 24 3.95 19.52 -4.56
N PHE A 25 4.94 18.99 -5.28
CA PHE A 25 6.06 18.27 -4.70
C PHE A 25 6.87 19.16 -3.75
N ASN A 26 7.29 20.33 -4.23
CA ASN A 26 8.07 21.29 -3.44
C ASN A 26 7.31 21.76 -2.20
N ARG A 27 6.02 22.10 -2.36
CA ARG A 27 5.19 22.52 -1.21
C ARG A 27 5.08 21.45 -0.14
N LEU A 28 5.02 20.17 -0.51
CA LEU A 28 5.00 19.08 0.46
C LEU A 28 6.39 18.87 1.08
N ALA A 29 7.44 18.89 0.27
CA ALA A 29 8.83 18.78 0.73
C ALA A 29 9.15 19.85 1.78
N ASP A 30 8.80 21.12 1.52
CA ASP A 30 9.03 22.23 2.46
C ASP A 30 8.37 21.98 3.82
N ARG A 31 7.18 21.37 3.84
CA ARG A 31 6.46 21.04 5.08
C ARG A 31 7.05 19.84 5.80
N ILE A 32 7.58 18.87 5.06
CA ILE A 32 8.26 17.71 5.64
C ILE A 32 9.60 18.12 6.25
N MET A 33 10.34 19.03 5.61
CA MET A 33 11.66 19.48 6.05
C MET A 33 11.63 20.42 7.26
N ALA A 34 10.46 20.98 7.60
CA ALA A 34 10.24 21.82 8.76
C ALA A 34 9.21 21.20 9.73
N PRO A 35 9.50 20.03 10.33
CA PRO A 35 8.57 19.42 11.28
C PRO A 35 8.50 20.24 12.58
N GLY A 36 7.34 20.16 13.25
CA GLY A 36 7.20 20.71 14.60
C GLY A 36 8.10 20.00 15.62
N SER A 37 8.12 20.52 16.86
CA SER A 37 8.97 19.98 17.93
C SER A 37 8.49 18.64 18.52
N LEU A 38 7.27 18.22 18.22
CA LEU A 38 6.71 16.97 18.77
C LEU A 38 7.43 15.75 18.15
N PRO A 39 7.98 14.81 18.95
CA PRO A 39 8.71 13.65 18.43
C PRO A 39 7.90 12.80 17.44
N THR A 40 6.57 12.71 17.63
CA THR A 40 5.69 12.00 16.70
C THR A 40 5.62 12.67 15.33
N MET A 41 5.62 14.01 15.27
CA MET A 41 5.63 14.76 14.01
C MET A 41 6.97 14.63 13.31
N GLN A 42 8.08 14.64 14.05
CA GLN A 42 9.42 14.43 13.50
C GLN A 42 9.58 13.04 12.90
N ARG A 43 9.11 11.98 13.59
CA ARG A 43 9.11 10.61 13.06
C ARG A 43 8.25 10.49 11.81
N PHE A 44 7.06 11.11 11.82
CA PHE A 44 6.17 11.11 10.67
C PHE A 44 6.79 11.84 9.48
N ALA A 45 7.42 12.99 9.69
CA ALA A 45 8.12 13.73 8.66
C ALA A 45 9.32 12.94 8.10
N ALA A 46 10.11 12.29 8.95
CA ALA A 46 11.21 11.42 8.51
C ALA A 46 10.71 10.27 7.62
N HIS A 47 9.59 9.64 7.98
CA HIS A 47 8.96 8.62 7.14
C HIS A 47 8.47 9.20 5.82
N LEU A 48 7.76 10.34 5.84
CA LEU A 48 7.29 11.00 4.63
C LEU A 48 8.42 11.48 3.72
N ALA A 49 9.58 11.85 4.27
CA ALA A 49 10.75 12.23 3.47
C ALA A 49 11.25 11.06 2.62
N ILE A 50 11.22 9.85 3.18
CA ILE A 50 11.58 8.61 2.48
C ILE A 50 10.51 8.28 1.42
N GLU A 51 9.23 8.38 1.78
CA GLU A 51 8.11 8.01 0.91
C GLU A 51 7.67 9.11 -0.06
N LEU A 52 8.29 10.29 -0.02
CA LEU A 52 7.89 11.47 -0.79
C LEU A 52 7.70 11.18 -2.30
N PRO A 53 8.58 10.40 -2.97
CA PRO A 53 8.36 10.02 -4.37
C PRO A 53 7.08 9.24 -4.61
N ALA A 54 6.63 8.43 -3.64
CA ALA A 54 5.44 7.59 -3.74
C ALA A 54 4.13 8.37 -3.48
N VAL A 55 4.16 9.44 -2.68
CA VAL A 55 2.95 10.19 -2.27
C VAL A 55 2.14 10.69 -3.47
N PHE A 56 2.82 11.10 -4.54
CA PHE A 56 2.19 11.62 -5.75
C PHE A 56 2.35 10.69 -6.96
N GLY A 57 2.58 9.38 -6.76
CA GLY A 57 2.76 8.41 -7.85
C GLY A 57 1.68 8.47 -8.94
N PHE A 58 0.41 8.67 -8.55
CA PHE A 58 -0.74 8.83 -9.47
C PHE A 58 -0.66 10.07 -10.39
N LEU A 59 0.20 11.05 -10.09
CA LEU A 59 0.45 12.18 -10.99
C LEU A 59 1.44 11.83 -12.11
N PHE A 60 2.14 10.70 -12.00
CA PHE A 60 3.13 10.20 -12.95
C PHE A 60 2.65 8.97 -13.71
N ASP A 61 1.91 8.08 -13.04
CA ASP A 61 1.35 6.86 -13.61
C ASP A 61 -0.18 6.93 -13.65
N PRO A 62 -0.81 7.04 -14.84
CA PRO A 62 -2.27 7.09 -14.96
C PRO A 62 -2.98 5.77 -14.62
N SER A 63 -2.26 4.65 -14.49
CA SER A 63 -2.83 3.38 -14.06
C SER A 63 -3.12 3.33 -12.55
N VAL A 64 -2.50 4.25 -11.80
CA VAL A 64 -2.67 4.39 -10.35
C VAL A 64 -3.79 5.38 -10.08
N ASP A 65 -4.84 4.91 -9.39
CA ASP A 65 -5.96 5.77 -9.01
C ASP A 65 -5.50 6.87 -8.05
N ALA A 66 -6.01 8.10 -8.24
CA ALA A 66 -5.80 9.22 -7.31
C ALA A 66 -6.50 9.03 -5.94
N THR A 67 -7.15 7.88 -5.73
CA THR A 67 -7.84 7.51 -4.50
C THR A 67 -7.19 6.26 -3.92
N ASN A 68 -7.16 6.14 -2.59
CA ASN A 68 -6.67 4.94 -1.93
C ASN A 68 -7.67 3.76 -1.96
N TRP A 69 -8.78 3.88 -2.72
CA TRP A 69 -9.92 2.97 -2.64
C TRP A 69 -9.52 1.51 -2.84
N ARG A 70 -8.68 1.21 -3.84
CA ARG A 70 -8.17 -0.15 -4.09
C ARG A 70 -7.41 -0.72 -2.88
N ALA A 71 -6.55 0.10 -2.25
CA ALA A 71 -5.77 -0.30 -1.08
C ALA A 71 -6.65 -0.48 0.17
N GLU A 72 -7.65 0.39 0.38
CA GLU A 72 -8.61 0.19 1.47
C GLU A 72 -9.43 -1.08 1.26
N GLN A 73 -9.92 -1.30 0.04
CA GLN A 73 -10.73 -2.45 -0.32
C GLN A 73 -9.97 -3.76 -0.15
N SER A 74 -8.66 -3.79 -0.47
CA SER A 74 -7.82 -4.96 -0.28
C SER A 74 -7.59 -5.31 1.20
N LEU A 75 -7.57 -4.31 2.09
CA LEU A 75 -7.41 -4.49 3.54
C LEU A 75 -8.70 -4.90 4.25
N ARG A 76 -9.88 -4.54 3.72
CA ARG A 76 -11.19 -4.80 4.36
C ARG A 76 -11.39 -6.25 4.81
N PRO A 77 -11.09 -7.30 4.02
CA PRO A 77 -11.26 -8.67 4.46
C PRO A 77 -10.49 -8.99 5.75
N ALA A 78 -9.25 -8.51 5.87
CA ALA A 78 -8.43 -8.72 7.05
C ALA A 78 -8.99 -7.95 8.27
N VAL A 79 -9.43 -6.70 8.06
CA VAL A 79 -10.01 -5.84 9.10
C VAL A 79 -11.34 -6.39 9.62
N VAL A 80 -12.24 -6.80 8.73
CA VAL A 80 -13.54 -7.38 9.11
C VAL A 80 -13.31 -8.66 9.90
N ASN A 81 -12.47 -9.56 9.40
CA ASN A 81 -12.20 -10.81 10.07
C ASN A 81 -11.44 -10.61 11.39
N ARG A 82 -10.58 -9.59 11.53
CA ARG A 82 -10.05 -9.17 12.84
C ARG A 82 -11.16 -8.76 13.82
N LYS A 83 -12.19 -8.05 13.36
CA LYS A 83 -13.29 -7.59 14.23
C LYS A 83 -14.17 -8.74 14.69
N VAL A 84 -14.49 -9.67 13.79
CA VAL A 84 -15.42 -10.78 14.09
C VAL A 84 -14.73 -11.99 14.73
N SER A 85 -13.42 -12.18 14.53
CA SER A 85 -12.68 -13.29 15.13
C SER A 85 -11.86 -12.84 16.34
N GLY A 86 -11.94 -13.60 17.45
CA GLY A 86 -11.15 -13.35 18.66
C GLY A 86 -9.63 -13.59 18.50
N GLY A 87 -9.15 -13.85 17.28
CA GLY A 87 -7.77 -14.22 16.99
C GLY A 87 -6.72 -13.13 17.26
N ASN A 88 -7.12 -11.91 17.66
CA ASN A 88 -6.19 -10.83 18.03
C ASN A 88 -6.13 -10.57 19.55
N ARG A 89 -6.70 -11.44 20.38
CA ARG A 89 -6.68 -11.29 21.85
C ARG A 89 -5.33 -11.64 22.48
N SER A 90 -4.40 -12.20 21.71
CA SER A 90 -3.01 -12.44 22.10
C SER A 90 -2.06 -12.02 20.99
N ARG A 91 -0.82 -11.67 21.34
CA ARG A 91 0.23 -11.31 20.36
C ARG A 91 0.45 -12.43 19.35
N ARG A 92 0.56 -13.67 19.82
CA ARG A 92 0.69 -14.87 18.96
C ARG A 92 -0.46 -14.99 17.96
N GLY A 93 -1.69 -14.73 18.41
CA GLY A 93 -2.85 -14.76 17.53
C GLY A 93 -2.82 -13.65 16.48
N ALA A 94 -2.44 -12.43 16.87
CA ALA A 94 -2.30 -11.29 15.96
C ALA A 94 -1.23 -11.55 14.88
N ASP A 95 -0.06 -12.07 15.29
CA ASP A 95 1.03 -12.43 14.38
C ASP A 95 0.58 -13.52 13.38
N THR A 96 -0.08 -14.56 13.88
CA THR A 96 -0.64 -15.64 13.05
C THR A 96 -1.65 -15.09 12.04
N ARG A 97 -2.53 -14.19 12.50
CA ARG A 97 -3.55 -13.55 11.66
C ARG A 97 -2.91 -12.69 10.56
N GLN A 98 -1.88 -11.91 10.90
CA GLN A 98 -1.14 -11.09 9.95
C GLN A 98 -0.49 -11.94 8.86
N ILE A 99 0.19 -13.02 9.25
CA ILE A 99 0.85 -13.95 8.32
C ILE A 99 -0.18 -14.57 7.37
N LEU A 100 -1.26 -15.15 7.90
CA LEU A 100 -2.30 -15.78 7.09
C LEU A 100 -3.00 -14.79 6.15
N ALA A 101 -3.29 -13.57 6.64
CA ALA A 101 -3.88 -12.52 5.80
C ALA A 101 -2.96 -12.15 4.64
N SER A 102 -1.65 -12.04 4.89
CA SER A 102 -0.64 -11.76 3.85
C SER A 102 -0.59 -12.89 2.80
N VAL A 103 -0.44 -14.15 3.23
CA VAL A 103 -0.38 -15.31 2.32
C VAL A 103 -1.63 -15.41 1.45
N VAL A 104 -2.82 -15.31 2.06
CA VAL A 104 -4.10 -15.38 1.34
C VAL A 104 -4.26 -14.21 0.38
N HIS A 105 -3.85 -13.01 0.80
CA HIS A 105 -3.94 -11.82 -0.05
C HIS A 105 -3.03 -11.94 -1.28
N THR A 106 -1.78 -12.33 -1.10
CA THR A 106 -0.82 -12.55 -2.18
C THR A 106 -1.29 -13.64 -3.13
N ALA A 107 -1.77 -14.78 -2.60
CA ALA A 107 -2.30 -15.86 -3.44
C ALA A 107 -3.48 -15.39 -4.31
N ARG A 108 -4.39 -14.57 -3.76
CA ARG A 108 -5.51 -13.99 -4.52
C ARG A 108 -5.04 -13.04 -5.61
N LEU A 109 -4.12 -12.12 -5.31
CA LEU A 109 -3.60 -11.17 -6.29
C LEU A 109 -2.90 -11.87 -7.46
N ARG A 110 -2.35 -13.07 -7.22
CA ARG A 110 -1.68 -13.90 -8.22
C ARG A 110 -2.58 -14.93 -8.91
N GLY A 111 -3.88 -14.98 -8.57
CA GLY A 111 -4.80 -15.97 -9.14
C GLY A 111 -4.48 -17.42 -8.76
N LEU A 112 -3.79 -17.66 -7.64
CA LEU A 112 -3.42 -19.00 -7.17
C LEU A 112 -4.58 -19.68 -6.44
N ASP A 113 -4.62 -21.02 -6.48
CA ASP A 113 -5.47 -21.79 -5.59
C ASP A 113 -4.94 -21.70 -4.15
N ILE A 114 -5.64 -20.91 -3.34
CA ILE A 114 -5.33 -20.66 -1.93
C ILE A 114 -5.29 -21.98 -1.14
N ARG A 115 -6.17 -22.94 -1.45
CA ARG A 115 -6.20 -24.22 -0.75
C ARG A 115 -4.92 -25.00 -1.02
N ALA A 116 -4.54 -25.12 -2.29
CA ALA A 116 -3.30 -25.80 -2.69
C ALA A 116 -2.09 -25.15 -2.01
N VAL A 117 -1.97 -23.82 -2.06
CA VAL A 117 -0.89 -23.07 -1.40
C VAL A 117 -0.81 -23.38 0.10
N LEU A 118 -1.94 -23.33 0.82
CA LEU A 118 -1.95 -23.58 2.25
C LEU A 118 -1.64 -25.05 2.59
N VAL A 119 -2.17 -26.00 1.82
CA VAL A 119 -1.92 -27.43 2.02
C VAL A 119 -0.43 -27.73 1.83
N ASP A 120 0.17 -27.20 0.76
CA ASP A 120 1.60 -27.37 0.50
C ASP A 120 2.44 -26.81 1.64
N LEU A 121 2.20 -25.55 2.02
CA LEU A 121 2.93 -24.89 3.11
C LEU A 121 2.82 -25.64 4.45
N LEU A 122 1.65 -26.19 4.78
CA LEU A 122 1.43 -26.93 6.03
C LEU A 122 2.01 -28.34 6.01
N ARG A 123 2.24 -28.92 4.82
CA ARG A 123 2.83 -30.25 4.66
C ARG A 123 4.35 -30.21 4.53
N THR A 124 4.95 -29.04 4.29
CA THR A 124 6.39 -28.94 4.22
C THR A 124 7.02 -29.19 5.60
N PRO A 125 7.96 -30.14 5.74
CA PRO A 125 8.55 -30.51 7.03
C PRO A 125 9.35 -29.39 7.70
N GLN A 126 9.81 -28.42 6.90
CA GLN A 126 10.64 -27.31 7.34
C GLN A 126 10.01 -25.97 6.90
N PRO A 127 10.20 -24.89 7.67
CA PRO A 127 9.79 -23.55 7.26
C PRO A 127 10.47 -23.19 5.94
N THR A 128 9.69 -23.00 4.88
CA THR A 128 10.20 -22.71 3.55
C THR A 128 9.52 -21.48 2.97
N LEU A 129 10.27 -20.80 2.12
CA LEU A 129 9.79 -19.70 1.30
C LEU A 129 9.13 -20.28 0.05
N SER A 130 7.80 -20.21 -0.04
CA SER A 130 7.09 -20.67 -1.25
C SER A 130 7.48 -19.78 -2.44
N ALA A 131 8.20 -20.35 -3.40
CA ALA A 131 8.57 -19.66 -4.64
C ALA A 131 7.33 -19.08 -5.34
N THR A 132 6.22 -19.82 -5.34
CA THR A 132 4.93 -19.40 -5.90
C THR A 132 4.38 -18.11 -5.28
N LEU A 133 4.71 -17.81 -4.03
CA LEU A 133 4.30 -16.59 -3.32
C LEU A 133 5.30 -15.44 -3.43
N ILE A 134 6.55 -15.70 -3.85
CA ILE A 134 7.63 -14.69 -3.83
C ILE A 134 8.05 -14.26 -5.23
N SER A 135 8.00 -15.15 -6.23
CA SER A 135 8.40 -14.83 -7.62
C SER A 135 7.56 -13.69 -8.21
N PRO A 136 8.12 -12.65 -8.84
CA PRO A 136 7.33 -11.55 -9.40
C PRO A 136 6.25 -12.08 -10.37
N PRO A 137 5.06 -11.45 -10.42
CA PRO A 137 4.01 -11.85 -11.36
C PRO A 137 4.55 -11.78 -12.80
N GLN A 138 4.28 -12.84 -13.58
CA GLN A 138 4.55 -12.90 -15.03
C GLN A 138 3.59 -11.97 -15.78
#